data_AF-A0A151K3G2-F1
#
_entry.id   AF-A0A151K3G2-F1
#
_cell.length_a   1.000
_cell.length_b   1.000
_cell.length_c   1.000
_cell.angle_alpha   90.00
_cell.angle_beta   90.00
_cell.angle_gamma   90.00
#
_symmetry.space_group_name_H-M   'P 1'
#
loop_
_entity.id
_entity.type
_entity.pdbx_description
1 polymer ?
#
loop_
_entity_poly.entity_id
_entity_poly.type
_entity_poly.pdbx_seq_one_letter_code
_entity_poly.pdbx_strand_id
1 'polypeptide(L)'
;MVSTHDEIAGRSEGESDCDESPYELILQRSSLARGLKSVFSNLSSSGIVNIIINKWIQVRFCLPQKVHRSRKKGLLIDPEIIDRFVY
;
A
#
# COMPACT_ATOMS: atom_id res chain seq x y z
N MET A 1 -20.14 23.99 22.76
CA MET A 1 -19.74 23.87 21.34
C MET A 1 -18.24 23.65 21.33
N VAL A 2 -17.78 22.46 20.94
CA VAL A 2 -16.35 22.13 20.91
C VAL A 2 -15.73 22.80 19.70
N SER A 3 -14.91 23.83 19.94
CA SER A 3 -14.13 24.52 18.92
C SER A 3 -13.04 23.58 18.41
N THR A 4 -13.23 23.00 17.22
CA THR A 4 -12.15 22.35 16.48
C THR A 4 -11.30 23.46 15.87
N HIS A 5 -10.22 23.82 16.57
CA HIS A 5 -9.20 24.71 16.05
C HIS A 5 -8.42 23.93 14.98
N ASP A 6 -8.70 24.22 13.71
CA ASP A 6 -7.87 23.77 12.59
C ASP A 6 -6.66 24.71 12.57
N GLU A 7 -5.57 24.28 13.20
CA GLU A 7 -4.28 24.97 13.16
C GLU A 7 -3.76 24.96 11.72
N ILE A 8 -4.24 25.91 10.89
CA ILE A 8 -3.60 26.20 9.61
C ILE A 8 -2.20 26.72 9.95
N ALA A 9 -1.20 25.85 9.87
CA ALA A 9 0.18 26.23 10.06
C ALA A 9 0.55 27.19 8.92
N GLY A 10 0.62 28.48 9.23
CA GLY A 10 1.19 29.48 8.33
C GLY A 10 2.58 29.02 7.92
N ARG A 11 2.77 28.74 6.63
CA ARG A 11 4.12 28.56 6.09
C ARG A 11 4.73 29.96 6.05
N SER A 12 5.60 30.28 7.01
CA SER A 12 6.45 31.47 6.92
C SER A 12 7.22 31.40 5.60
N GLU A 13 7.01 32.39 4.73
CA GLU A 13 7.53 32.46 3.36
C GLU A 13 9.04 32.75 3.31
N GLY A 14 9.82 32.35 4.33
CA GLY A 14 11.07 33.05 4.65
C GLY A 14 12.27 32.23 5.13
N GLU A 15 12.30 30.90 5.07
CA GLU A 15 13.50 30.15 5.46
C GLU A 15 13.83 28.95 4.54
N SER A 16 14.80 29.19 3.65
CA SER A 16 15.95 28.31 3.32
C SER A 16 15.73 26.93 2.69
N ASP A 17 16.01 26.84 1.37
CA ASP A 17 16.82 25.81 0.70
C ASP A 17 16.80 24.36 1.21
N CYS A 18 15.63 23.72 1.19
CA CYS A 18 15.54 22.26 1.13
C CYS A 18 14.43 21.89 0.13
N ASP A 19 14.80 21.44 -1.06
CA ASP A 19 13.92 20.87 -2.09
C ASP A 19 13.31 19.51 -1.65
N GLU A 20 12.87 19.38 -0.40
CA GLU A 20 12.26 18.15 0.07
C GLU A 20 10.82 18.07 -0.44
N SER A 21 10.52 16.98 -1.17
CA SER A 21 9.21 16.85 -1.78
C SER A 21 8.11 16.80 -0.69
N PRO A 22 6.95 17.45 -0.89
CA PRO A 22 5.83 17.37 0.06
C PRO A 22 5.42 15.92 0.39
N TYR A 23 5.62 15.02 -0.56
CA TYR A 23 5.39 13.59 -0.40
C TYR A 23 6.39 12.94 0.58
N GLU A 24 7.67 13.30 0.53
CA GLU A 24 8.66 12.82 1.49
C GLU A 24 8.42 13.40 2.88
N LEU A 25 8.09 14.69 2.96
CA LEU A 25 7.74 15.36 4.21
C LEU A 25 6.58 14.66 4.93
N ILE A 26 5.49 14.33 4.23
CA ILE A 26 4.34 13.66 4.86
C ILE A 26 4.67 12.21 5.28
N LEU A 27 5.53 11.51 4.54
CA LEU A 27 5.98 10.17 4.92
C LEU A 27 6.89 10.19 6.16
N GLN A 28 7.69 11.23 6.34
CA GLN A 28 8.50 11.38 7.54
C GLN A 28 7.61 11.63 8.78
N ARG A 29 6.62 12.51 8.64
CA ARG A 29 5.78 12.96 9.76
C ARG A 29 4.62 12.02 10.10
N SER A 30 4.08 11.27 9.13
CA SER A 30 2.87 10.45 9.34
C SER A 30 3.15 8.95 9.23
N SER A 31 2.97 8.24 10.35
CA SER A 31 3.00 6.77 10.38
C SER A 31 1.91 6.16 9.49
N LEU A 32 0.73 6.80 9.42
CA LEU A 32 -0.35 6.39 8.55
C LEU A 32 0.04 6.50 7.07
N ALA A 33 0.66 7.62 6.66
CA ALA A 33 1.13 7.80 5.29
C ALA A 33 2.14 6.72 4.87
N ARG A 34 3.09 6.38 5.75
CA ARG A 34 4.01 5.25 5.53
C ARG A 34 3.27 3.91 5.42
N GLY A 35 2.25 3.71 6.26
CA GLY A 35 1.37 2.56 6.18
C GLY A 35 0.71 2.44 4.81
N LEU A 36 0.11 3.52 4.31
CA LEU A 36 -0.55 3.56 3.00
C LEU A 36 0.43 3.31 1.84
N LYS A 37 1.64 3.89 1.88
CA LYS A 37 2.71 3.60 0.91
C LYS A 37 3.07 2.12 0.90
N SER A 38 3.20 1.50 2.08
CA SER A 38 3.48 0.07 2.22
C SER A 38 2.35 -0.78 1.66
N VAL A 39 1.08 -0.43 1.94
CA VAL A 39 -0.10 -1.10 1.36
C VAL A 39 -0.04 -1.09 -0.16
N PHE A 40 0.20 0.08 -0.76
CA PHE A 40 0.29 0.21 -2.22
C PHE A 40 1.41 -0.67 -2.80
N SER A 41 2.61 -0.62 -2.22
CA SER A 41 3.76 -1.42 -2.66
C SER A 41 3.49 -2.92 -2.55
N ASN A 42 2.89 -3.35 -1.43
CA ASN A 42 2.57 -4.75 -1.19
C ASN A 42 1.48 -5.29 -2.12
N LEU A 43 0.44 -4.50 -2.39
CA LEU A 43 -0.55 -4.82 -3.43
C LEU A 43 0.08 -4.90 -4.82
N SER A 44 0.99 -3.99 -5.13
CA SER A 44 1.66 -3.89 -6.43
C SER A 44 2.71 -4.99 -6.65
N SER A 45 3.29 -5.55 -5.60
CA SER A 45 4.28 -6.63 -5.70
C SER A 45 3.65 -8.01 -5.48
N SER A 46 3.19 -8.32 -4.26
CA SER A 46 2.72 -9.64 -3.85
C SER A 46 1.20 -9.81 -3.95
N GLY A 47 0.45 -8.71 -3.88
CA GLY A 47 -1.01 -8.74 -3.75
C GLY A 47 -1.49 -9.08 -2.34
N ILE A 48 -0.63 -9.04 -1.32
CA ILE A 48 -1.00 -9.36 0.07
C ILE A 48 -0.71 -8.15 0.96
N VAL A 49 -1.63 -7.80 1.84
CA VAL A 49 -1.50 -6.73 2.83
C VAL A 49 -1.79 -7.28 4.21
N ASN A 50 -0.90 -7.03 5.15
CA ASN A 50 -1.10 -7.26 6.57
C ASN A 50 -0.39 -6.15 7.35
N ILE A 51 -1.14 -5.17 7.84
CA ILE A 51 -0.59 -4.03 8.59
C ILE A 51 -1.41 -3.77 9.86
N ILE A 52 -0.80 -3.08 10.82
CA ILE A 52 -1.47 -2.58 12.02
C ILE A 52 -1.35 -1.06 12.03
N ILE A 53 -2.47 -0.37 11.84
CA ILE A 53 -2.56 1.10 11.85
C ILE A 53 -2.76 1.57 13.28
N ASN A 54 -1.95 2.55 13.70
CA ASN A 54 -2.00 3.16 15.03
C ASN A 54 -2.01 2.16 16.18
N LYS A 55 -1.40 0.98 15.98
CA LYS A 55 -1.34 -0.15 16.93
C LYS A 55 -2.71 -0.73 17.34
N TRP A 56 -3.82 -0.26 16.78
CA TRP A 56 -5.18 -0.62 17.21
C TRP A 56 -6.00 -1.29 16.10
N ILE A 57 -5.73 -0.95 14.83
CA ILE A 57 -6.53 -1.43 13.70
C ILE A 57 -5.68 -2.38 12.88
N GLN A 58 -6.01 -3.67 12.92
CA GLN A 58 -5.40 -4.65 12.04
C GLN A 58 -6.15 -4.71 10.71
N VAL A 59 -5.44 -4.50 9.62
CA VAL A 59 -5.97 -4.59 8.25
C VAL A 59 -5.28 -5.75 7.53
N ARG A 60 -6.09 -6.72 7.09
CA ARG A 60 -5.65 -7.86 6.28
C ARG A 60 -6.44 -7.89 4.99
N PHE A 61 -5.75 -7.95 3.87
CA PHE A 61 -6.37 -8.02 2.55
C PHE A 61 -5.47 -8.76 1.59
N CYS A 62 -6.05 -9.43 0.59
CA CYS A 62 -5.28 -9.96 -0.52
C CYS A 62 -6.04 -9.85 -1.85
N LEU A 63 -5.30 -9.77 -2.95
CA LEU A 63 -5.77 -9.87 -4.32
C LEU A 63 -5.65 -11.33 -4.77
N PRO A 64 -6.74 -12.13 -4.75
CA PRO A 64 -6.66 -13.58 -4.95
C PRO A 64 -5.97 -13.95 -6.26
N GLN A 65 -6.31 -13.26 -7.34
CA GLN A 65 -5.74 -13.46 -8.68
C GLN A 65 -4.21 -13.33 -8.70
N LYS A 66 -3.69 -12.32 -7.99
CA LYS A 66 -2.26 -12.03 -7.95
C LYS A 66 -1.49 -12.97 -7.04
N VAL A 67 -2.07 -13.31 -5.89
CA VAL A 67 -1.51 -14.30 -4.98
C VAL A 67 -1.46 -15.68 -5.65
N HIS A 68 -2.53 -16.05 -6.35
CA HIS A 68 -2.62 -17.30 -7.07
C HIS A 68 -1.56 -17.38 -8.18
N ARG A 69 -1.45 -16.34 -9.03
CA ARG A 69 -0.43 -16.27 -10.08
C ARG A 69 0.99 -16.32 -9.50
N SER A 70 1.24 -15.65 -8.39
CA SER A 70 2.56 -15.63 -7.74
C SER A 70 2.94 -17.00 -7.16
N ARG A 71 1.98 -17.73 -6.59
CA ARG A 71 2.18 -19.09 -6.07
C ARG A 71 2.23 -20.15 -7.18
N LYS A 72 1.57 -19.92 -8.31
CA LYS A 72 1.51 -20.81 -9.47
C LYS A 72 2.57 -20.52 -10.53
N LYS A 73 3.67 -19.83 -10.22
CA LYS A 73 4.73 -19.46 -11.18
C LYS A 73 5.41 -20.62 -11.93
N GLY A 74 5.02 -21.88 -11.69
CA GLY A 74 5.44 -23.06 -12.45
C GLY A 74 4.30 -23.93 -13.01
N LEU A 75 3.04 -23.54 -12.87
CA LEU A 75 1.94 -24.24 -13.54
C LEU A 75 1.74 -23.66 -14.94
N LEU A 76 2.70 -23.97 -15.83
CA LEU A 76 2.39 -24.11 -17.25
C LEU A 76 1.48 -25.34 -17.35
N ILE A 77 0.16 -25.12 -17.33
CA ILE A 77 -0.75 -26.17 -17.75
C ILE A 77 -0.57 -26.23 -19.27
N ASP A 78 0.15 -27.25 -19.72
CA ASP A 78 0.30 -27.53 -21.13
C ASP A 78 -1.12 -27.71 -21.71
N PRO A 79 -1.52 -26.99 -22.77
CA PRO A 79 -2.86 -27.09 -23.34
C PRO A 79 -3.31 -28.54 -23.63
N GLU A 80 -2.36 -29.45 -23.89
CA GLU A 80 -2.62 -30.89 -24.05
C GLU A 80 -3.25 -31.57 -22.82
N ILE A 81 -3.01 -31.04 -21.61
CA ILE A 81 -3.58 -31.60 -20.37
C ILE A 81 -5.07 -31.25 -20.27
N ILE A 82 -5.49 -30.09 -20.79
CA ILE A 82 -6.91 -29.68 -20.79
C ILE A 82 -7.70 -30.57 -21.76
N ASP A 83 -7.11 -30.89 -22.91
CA ASP A 83 -7.77 -31.69 -23.95
C ASP A 83 -8.08 -33.13 -23.50
N ARG A 84 -7.24 -33.71 -22.64
CA ARG A 84 -7.46 -35.07 -22.08
C ARG A 84 -8.58 -35.20 -21.05
N PHE A 85 -9.09 -34.09 -20.49
CA PHE A 85 -10.18 -34.12 -19.51
C PHE A 85 -11.53 -33.68 -20.09
N VAL A 86 -11.58 -33.30 -21.37
CA VAL A 86 -12.80 -32.85 -22.07
C VAL A 86 -13.35 -33.93 -23.02
N TYR A 87 -12.66 -35.07 -23.16
CA TYR A 87 -13.15 -36.26 -23.87
C TYR A 87 -13.24 -37.48 -22.97
#